data_AF-A0A914E613-F1
#
_entry.id   AF-A0A914E613-F1
#
_cell.length_a   1.000
_cell.length_b   1.000
_cell.length_c   1.000
_cell.angle_alpha   90.00
_cell.angle_beta   90.00
_cell.angle_gamma   90.00
#
_symmetry.space_group_name_H-M   'P 1'
#
loop_
_entity.id
_entity.type
_entity.pdbx_description
1 polymer ?
#
loop_
_entity_poly.entity_id
_entity_poly.type
_entity_poly.pdbx_seq_one_letter_code
_entity_poly.pdbx_strand_id
1 'polypeptide(L)'
;MHKFVLLLLLFLHEIYGRTQWTTDQAFAWFNAQKPYIMGTEYMTSSAVNSLEMWQAATFDPVLIDKEMAVGGQLGMTTMRIFLEDLAYSQDPAGFKNRMSTLLGIASKYGIKPLFVFFTNGAIPNPANGIQPKPIPGVESSDVVGTFANDSRVLGWDMWNEPDDGINLNDLMLLFPMVCDWARSMNPIQPLTSGLYRDVIGAQNKNYTAFELLQLNNSDVISFHE
;
A
#
# COMPACT_ATOMS: atom_id res chain seq x y z
N MET A 1 18.00 2.43 -51.53
CA MET A 1 18.75 2.61 -50.26
C MET A 1 18.36 3.95 -49.69
N HIS A 2 17.75 4.00 -48.51
CA HIS A 2 17.29 5.17 -47.69
C HIS A 2 15.84 4.92 -47.26
N LYS A 3 15.67 4.33 -46.08
CA LYS A 3 14.47 4.30 -45.21
C LYS A 3 14.60 3.09 -44.26
N PHE A 4 15.45 3.15 -43.23
CA PHE A 4 15.43 2.18 -42.12
C PHE A 4 16.30 2.64 -40.94
N VAL A 5 16.12 3.88 -40.44
CA VAL A 5 16.77 4.30 -39.16
C VAL A 5 15.87 5.24 -38.35
N LEU A 6 14.55 5.02 -38.34
CA LEU A 6 13.66 5.86 -37.54
C LEU A 6 12.51 5.07 -36.88
N LEU A 7 12.83 3.88 -36.36
CA LEU A 7 11.87 3.09 -35.59
C LEU A 7 12.53 2.34 -34.42
N LEU A 8 13.50 2.98 -33.76
CA LEU A 8 14.15 2.42 -32.57
C LEU A 8 14.29 3.44 -31.41
N LEU A 9 13.45 4.48 -31.41
CA LEU A 9 13.40 5.50 -30.35
C LEU A 9 12.03 5.63 -29.67
N LEU A 10 11.06 4.76 -30.00
CA LEU A 10 9.69 4.82 -29.46
C LEU A 10 9.34 3.68 -28.48
N PHE A 11 10.31 2.86 -28.05
CA PHE A 11 10.09 1.79 -27.06
C PHE A 11 11.12 1.80 -25.92
N LEU A 12 11.45 2.99 -25.41
CA LEU A 12 12.25 3.15 -24.19
C LEU A 12 11.51 4.02 -23.14
N HIS A 13 10.18 4.03 -23.16
CA HIS A 13 9.36 4.80 -22.22
C HIS A 13 8.54 3.96 -21.23
N GLU A 14 8.76 2.65 -21.12
CA GLU A 14 7.95 1.76 -20.26
C GLU A 14 8.78 0.93 -19.27
N ILE A 15 9.74 1.53 -18.56
CA ILE A 15 10.38 0.86 -17.40
C ILE A 15 10.34 1.73 -16.14
N TYR A 16 9.81 2.94 -16.21
CA TYR A 16 9.63 3.78 -15.02
C TYR A 16 8.14 4.06 -14.89
N GLY A 17 7.48 3.40 -13.94
CA GLY A 17 6.13 3.82 -13.55
C GLY A 17 6.15 5.21 -12.94
N ARG A 18 5.02 5.66 -12.42
CA ARG A 18 4.87 7.04 -11.97
C ARG A 18 5.92 7.41 -10.91
N THR A 19 6.37 8.65 -10.93
CA THR A 19 7.22 9.20 -9.86
C THR A 19 6.42 9.45 -8.59
N GLN A 20 7.12 9.83 -7.51
CA GLN A 20 6.48 10.39 -6.32
C GLN A 20 5.59 11.57 -6.72
N TRP A 21 4.46 11.70 -6.04
CA TRP A 21 3.55 12.82 -6.25
C TRP A 21 4.18 14.14 -5.85
N THR A 22 3.84 15.18 -6.62
CA THR A 22 4.07 16.55 -6.18
C THR A 22 3.15 16.89 -5.01
N THR A 23 3.52 17.92 -4.27
CA THR A 23 2.68 18.47 -3.19
C THR A 23 1.28 18.84 -3.67
N ASP A 24 1.14 19.39 -4.89
CA ASP A 24 -0.16 19.72 -5.47
C ASP A 24 -1.02 18.49 -5.75
N GLN A 25 -0.42 17.39 -6.22
CA GLN A 25 -1.12 16.12 -6.42
C GLN A 25 -1.60 15.53 -5.09
N ALA A 26 -0.75 15.55 -4.06
CA ALA A 26 -1.10 15.12 -2.71
C ALA A 26 -2.25 15.97 -2.12
N PHE A 27 -2.18 17.30 -2.24
CA PHE A 27 -3.25 18.18 -1.79
C PHE A 27 -4.55 17.99 -2.60
N ALA A 28 -4.47 17.77 -3.91
CA ALA A 28 -5.64 17.48 -4.73
C ALA A 28 -6.33 16.19 -4.29
N TRP A 29 -5.54 15.12 -4.05
CA TRP A 29 -6.06 13.86 -3.50
C TRP A 29 -6.69 14.06 -2.12
N PHE A 30 -6.02 14.76 -1.20
CA PHE A 30 -6.53 15.00 0.15
C PHE A 30 -7.84 15.78 0.12
N ASN A 31 -7.90 16.84 -0.69
CA ASN A 31 -9.11 17.65 -0.88
C ASN A 31 -10.27 16.86 -1.49
N ALA A 32 -9.99 15.81 -2.25
CA ALA A 32 -11.01 14.91 -2.80
C ALA A 32 -11.59 13.95 -1.74
N GLN A 33 -11.00 13.84 -0.54
CA GLN A 33 -11.51 13.01 0.55
C GLN A 33 -12.34 13.78 1.60
N LYS A 34 -12.81 14.99 1.26
CA LYS A 34 -13.64 15.81 2.15
C LYS A 34 -14.94 15.08 2.56
N PRO A 35 -15.46 15.33 3.79
CA PRO A 35 -15.02 16.36 4.73
C PRO A 35 -13.78 16.00 5.56
N TYR A 36 -13.50 14.72 5.74
CA TYR A 36 -12.36 14.22 6.54
C TYR A 36 -12.05 12.76 6.19
N ILE A 37 -10.83 12.35 6.51
CA ILE A 37 -10.43 10.95 6.56
C ILE A 37 -10.49 10.53 8.02
N MET A 38 -11.46 9.69 8.36
CA MET A 38 -11.66 9.20 9.73
C MET A 38 -12.06 7.74 9.68
N GLY A 39 -11.47 6.91 10.52
CA GLY A 39 -11.67 5.47 10.49
C GLY A 39 -10.98 4.78 11.65
N THR A 40 -10.88 3.46 11.53
CA THR A 40 -10.18 2.59 12.47
C THR A 40 -9.30 1.61 11.71
N GLU A 41 -8.34 1.02 12.40
CA GLU A 41 -7.80 -0.27 11.99
C GLU A 41 -8.94 -1.29 11.99
N TYR A 42 -8.98 -2.13 10.97
CA TYR A 42 -10.07 -3.04 10.75
C TYR A 42 -9.59 -4.46 10.49
N MET A 43 -10.15 -5.35 11.30
CA MET A 43 -10.21 -6.77 11.12
C MET A 43 -11.62 -7.18 11.55
N THR A 44 -12.20 -8.20 10.91
CA THR A 44 -13.51 -8.71 11.34
C THR A 44 -13.49 -9.11 12.81
N SER A 45 -14.56 -8.82 13.55
CA SER A 45 -14.65 -9.14 14.98
C SER A 45 -14.56 -10.63 15.31
N SER A 46 -14.71 -11.50 14.30
CA SER A 46 -14.53 -12.96 14.43
C SER A 46 -13.10 -13.44 14.23
N ALA A 47 -12.21 -12.62 13.67
CA ALA A 47 -10.84 -13.03 13.35
C ALA A 47 -9.88 -12.65 14.48
N VAL A 48 -8.94 -13.55 14.79
CA VAL A 48 -7.88 -13.34 15.78
C VAL A 48 -6.72 -12.56 15.16
N ASN A 49 -6.51 -12.66 13.84
CA ASN A 49 -5.47 -11.95 13.09
C ASN A 49 -5.86 -11.76 11.60
N SER A 50 -5.06 -10.96 10.88
CA SER A 50 -5.23 -10.67 9.44
C SER A 50 -5.25 -11.92 8.58
N LEU A 51 -4.44 -12.94 8.91
CA LEU A 51 -4.44 -14.22 8.22
C LEU A 51 -5.81 -14.87 8.24
N GLU A 52 -6.40 -15.01 9.43
CA GLU A 52 -7.73 -15.62 9.58
C GLU A 52 -8.80 -14.82 8.82
N MET A 53 -8.75 -13.49 8.83
CA MET A 53 -9.71 -12.68 8.07
C MET A 53 -9.63 -12.94 6.55
N TRP A 54 -8.43 -13.14 6.00
CA TRP A 54 -8.22 -13.22 4.55
C TRP A 54 -8.26 -14.63 3.96
N GLN A 55 -8.28 -15.70 4.77
CA GLN A 55 -8.34 -17.06 4.26
C GLN A 55 -9.71 -17.40 3.67
N ALA A 56 -9.73 -18.21 2.60
CA ALA A 56 -10.97 -18.58 1.92
C ALA A 56 -12.00 -19.28 2.84
N ALA A 57 -11.54 -20.06 3.82
CA ALA A 57 -12.38 -20.81 4.73
C ALA A 57 -13.10 -19.94 5.78
N THR A 58 -12.56 -18.75 6.05
CA THR A 58 -12.94 -17.87 7.16
C THR A 58 -13.34 -16.47 6.72
N PHE A 59 -13.13 -16.12 5.44
CA PHE A 59 -13.58 -14.87 4.86
C PHE A 59 -15.12 -14.76 4.89
N ASP A 60 -15.63 -13.85 5.72
CA ASP A 60 -17.06 -13.67 5.95
C ASP A 60 -17.56 -12.34 5.37
N PRO A 61 -18.04 -12.31 4.10
CA PRO A 61 -18.56 -11.10 3.50
C PRO A 61 -19.86 -10.61 4.16
N VAL A 62 -20.60 -11.48 4.87
CA VAL A 62 -21.83 -11.10 5.56
C VAL A 62 -21.51 -10.32 6.83
N LEU A 63 -20.48 -10.73 7.57
CA LEU A 63 -19.99 -9.99 8.73
C LEU A 63 -19.35 -8.67 8.31
N ILE A 64 -18.51 -8.68 7.27
CA ILE A 64 -17.90 -7.44 6.73
C ILE A 64 -18.97 -6.42 6.35
N ASP A 65 -20.07 -6.84 5.71
CA ASP A 65 -21.18 -5.94 5.36
C ASP A 65 -21.85 -5.31 6.58
N LYS A 66 -22.08 -6.09 7.64
CA LYS A 66 -22.63 -5.58 8.90
C LYS A 66 -21.69 -4.58 9.58
N GLU A 67 -20.41 -4.88 9.65
CA GLU A 67 -19.42 -4.03 10.33
C GLU A 67 -19.15 -2.74 9.55
N MET A 68 -19.07 -2.81 8.22
CA MET A 68 -18.97 -1.62 7.36
C MET A 68 -20.22 -0.76 7.45
N ALA A 69 -21.41 -1.36 7.58
CA ALA A 69 -22.64 -0.61 7.82
C ALA A 69 -22.59 0.19 9.13
N VAL A 70 -22.08 -0.41 10.21
CA VAL A 70 -21.86 0.29 11.49
C VAL A 70 -20.84 1.41 11.32
N GLY A 71 -19.70 1.15 10.66
CA GLY A 71 -18.68 2.17 10.39
C GLY A 71 -19.25 3.38 9.63
N GLY A 72 -20.03 3.13 8.57
CA GLY A 72 -20.69 4.18 7.80
C GLY A 72 -21.71 4.98 8.62
N GLN A 73 -22.50 4.32 9.48
CA GLN A 73 -23.44 5.00 10.39
C GLN A 73 -22.73 5.90 11.41
N LEU A 74 -21.52 5.53 11.83
CA LEU A 74 -20.67 6.33 12.72
C LEU A 74 -19.93 7.46 11.99
N GLY A 75 -20.07 7.58 10.66
CA GLY A 75 -19.42 8.60 9.86
C GLY A 75 -17.96 8.29 9.51
N MET A 76 -17.52 7.04 9.61
CA MET A 76 -16.18 6.64 9.15
C MET A 76 -16.13 6.67 7.62
N THR A 77 -15.02 7.16 7.08
CA THR A 77 -14.74 7.27 5.64
C THR A 77 -13.62 6.33 5.18
N THR A 78 -12.90 5.71 6.12
CA THR A 78 -11.82 4.77 5.82
C THR A 78 -11.76 3.63 6.83
N MET A 79 -11.12 2.55 6.41
CA MET A 79 -10.69 1.44 7.26
C MET A 79 -9.24 1.13 6.89
N ARG A 80 -8.35 1.07 7.88
CA ARG A 80 -6.95 0.68 7.69
C ARG A 80 -6.86 -0.84 7.84
N ILE A 81 -6.51 -1.55 6.76
CA ILE A 81 -6.62 -3.01 6.68
C ILE A 81 -5.28 -3.62 6.32
N PHE A 82 -4.77 -4.49 7.18
CA PHE A 82 -3.56 -5.26 6.91
C PHE A 82 -3.83 -6.36 5.88
N LEU A 83 -2.96 -6.47 4.88
CA LEU A 83 -2.90 -7.61 3.98
C LEU A 83 -1.99 -8.69 4.58
N GLU A 84 -2.28 -9.96 4.27
CA GLU A 84 -1.52 -11.10 4.78
C GLU A 84 -0.84 -11.89 3.66
N ASP A 85 0.49 -12.07 3.76
CA ASP A 85 1.34 -12.70 2.77
C ASP A 85 1.03 -14.19 2.66
N LEU A 86 0.87 -14.87 3.80
CA LEU A 86 0.51 -16.29 3.84
C LEU A 86 -0.84 -16.58 3.18
N ALA A 87 -1.83 -15.70 3.35
CA ALA A 87 -3.14 -15.85 2.71
C ALA A 87 -3.06 -15.61 1.19
N TYR A 88 -2.27 -14.61 0.77
CA TYR A 88 -2.02 -14.35 -0.65
C TYR A 88 -1.24 -15.51 -1.29
N SER A 89 -0.12 -15.93 -0.71
CA SER A 89 0.73 -17.01 -1.22
C SER A 89 0.00 -18.35 -1.39
N GLN A 90 -0.99 -18.63 -0.53
CA GLN A 90 -1.84 -19.84 -0.64
C GLN A 90 -2.84 -19.77 -1.80
N ASP A 91 -3.43 -18.60 -2.05
CA ASP A 91 -4.49 -18.42 -3.04
C ASP A 91 -4.51 -16.98 -3.59
N PRO A 92 -3.57 -16.61 -4.49
CA PRO A 92 -3.44 -15.22 -4.97
C PRO A 92 -4.69 -14.72 -5.69
N ALA A 93 -5.28 -15.55 -6.54
CA ALA A 93 -6.47 -15.18 -7.30
C ALA A 93 -7.69 -15.01 -6.39
N GLY A 94 -7.93 -15.95 -5.48
CA GLY A 94 -9.03 -15.83 -4.53
C GLY A 94 -8.81 -14.72 -3.51
N PHE A 95 -7.57 -14.44 -3.09
CA PHE A 95 -7.24 -13.31 -2.22
C PHE A 95 -7.66 -11.99 -2.86
N LYS A 96 -7.31 -11.78 -4.14
CA LYS A 96 -7.74 -10.60 -4.90
C LYS A 96 -9.25 -10.54 -5.11
N ASN A 97 -9.93 -11.67 -5.29
CA ASN A 97 -11.39 -11.71 -5.34
C ASN A 97 -12.04 -11.30 -4.00
N ARG A 98 -11.45 -11.72 -2.87
CA ARG A 98 -11.88 -11.33 -1.52
C ARG A 98 -11.66 -9.84 -1.29
N MET A 99 -10.52 -9.28 -1.70
CA MET A 99 -10.28 -7.83 -1.67
C MET A 99 -11.33 -7.07 -2.49
N SER A 100 -11.63 -7.52 -3.71
CA SER A 100 -12.66 -6.89 -4.56
C SER A 100 -14.06 -6.95 -3.93
N THR A 101 -14.39 -8.06 -3.27
CA THR A 101 -15.62 -8.21 -2.47
C THR A 101 -15.67 -7.21 -1.32
N LEU A 102 -14.60 -7.11 -0.53
CA LEU A 102 -14.50 -6.15 0.57
C LEU A 102 -14.63 -4.71 0.08
N LEU A 103 -13.95 -4.35 -1.02
CA LEU A 103 -14.06 -3.02 -1.64
C LEU A 103 -15.49 -2.73 -2.12
N GLY A 104 -16.17 -3.74 -2.68
CA GLY A 104 -17.57 -3.65 -3.07
C GLY A 104 -18.47 -3.34 -1.88
N ILE A 105 -18.28 -4.06 -0.78
CA ILE A 105 -19.04 -3.85 0.47
C ILE A 105 -18.75 -2.46 1.05
N ALA A 106 -17.48 -2.10 1.27
CA ALA A 106 -17.08 -0.83 1.87
C ALA A 106 -17.64 0.37 1.07
N SER A 107 -17.62 0.28 -0.27
CA SER A 107 -18.13 1.34 -1.14
C SER A 107 -19.63 1.64 -0.97
N LYS A 108 -20.44 0.64 -0.56
CA LYS A 108 -21.87 0.85 -0.25
C LYS A 108 -22.08 1.86 0.88
N TYR A 109 -21.09 1.98 1.76
CA TYR A 109 -21.13 2.79 2.98
C TYR A 109 -20.22 4.02 2.90
N GLY A 110 -19.69 4.34 1.71
CA GLY A 110 -18.79 5.48 1.53
C GLY A 110 -17.40 5.30 2.14
N ILE A 111 -17.03 4.06 2.49
CA ILE A 111 -15.74 3.73 3.08
C ILE A 111 -14.76 3.36 1.97
N LYS A 112 -13.58 4.00 1.98
CA LYS A 112 -12.45 3.64 1.12
C LYS A 112 -11.33 3.04 1.96
N PRO A 113 -11.01 1.74 1.80
CA PRO A 113 -9.93 1.12 2.56
C PRO A 113 -8.55 1.69 2.23
N LEU A 114 -7.71 1.86 3.24
CA LEU A 114 -6.26 2.05 3.11
C LEU A 114 -5.60 0.71 3.46
N PHE A 115 -4.91 0.11 2.50
CA PHE A 115 -4.30 -1.20 2.70
C PHE A 115 -2.87 -1.08 3.17
N VAL A 116 -2.52 -1.86 4.18
CA VAL A 116 -1.17 -1.96 4.73
C VAL A 116 -0.54 -3.23 4.21
N PHE A 117 0.61 -3.09 3.57
CA PHE A 117 1.37 -4.22 3.05
C PHE A 117 2.07 -4.98 4.17
N PHE A 118 2.18 -6.28 3.91
CA PHE A 118 2.74 -7.33 4.75
C PHE A 118 3.80 -6.83 5.74
N THR A 119 3.54 -7.00 7.03
CA THR A 119 4.40 -6.56 8.13
C THR A 119 5.78 -7.22 8.16
N ASN A 120 6.01 -8.22 7.28
CA ASN A 120 7.24 -9.01 7.24
C ASN A 120 8.12 -8.82 6.00
N GLY A 121 7.84 -7.85 5.12
CA GLY A 121 8.74 -7.50 4.00
C GLY A 121 9.06 -8.66 3.06
N ALA A 122 8.32 -8.78 1.96
CA ALA A 122 8.37 -9.93 1.04
C ALA A 122 9.70 -10.15 0.28
N ILE A 123 10.78 -10.51 1.00
CA ILE A 123 11.91 -11.28 0.49
C ILE A 123 12.07 -12.51 1.41
N PRO A 124 11.71 -13.72 0.95
CA PRO A 124 12.17 -14.92 1.62
C PRO A 124 13.71 -14.97 1.56
N ASN A 125 14.37 -14.91 2.71
CA ASN A 125 15.83 -15.02 2.87
C ASN A 125 16.66 -13.87 2.24
N PRO A 126 16.69 -12.66 2.85
CA PRO A 126 17.66 -11.63 2.46
C PRO A 126 19.10 -12.15 2.63
N ALA A 127 19.98 -11.81 1.69
CA ALA A 127 21.38 -12.22 1.71
C ALA A 127 22.32 -11.01 1.71
N ASN A 128 23.50 -11.11 2.32
CA ASN A 128 24.49 -10.02 2.27
C ASN A 128 24.91 -9.72 0.82
N GLY A 129 24.83 -8.45 0.39
CA GLY A 129 25.27 -7.98 -0.92
C GLY A 129 24.15 -7.40 -1.79
N ILE A 130 24.43 -7.20 -3.08
CA ILE A 130 23.47 -6.67 -4.06
C ILE A 130 22.28 -7.65 -4.16
N GLN A 131 21.09 -7.18 -3.80
CA GLN A 131 19.87 -7.96 -3.96
C GLN A 131 19.51 -8.14 -5.45
N PRO A 132 18.76 -9.20 -5.81
CA PRO A 132 18.19 -9.34 -7.14
C PRO A 132 17.48 -8.05 -7.55
N LYS A 133 17.56 -7.73 -8.84
CA LYS A 133 16.80 -6.62 -9.40
C LYS A 133 15.30 -6.82 -9.11
N PRO A 134 14.55 -5.71 -8.98
CA PRO A 134 13.09 -5.73 -9.01
C PRO A 134 12.50 -6.82 -9.90
N ILE A 135 11.62 -7.65 -9.34
CA ILE A 135 10.78 -8.57 -10.12
C ILE A 135 9.37 -7.97 -10.12
N PRO A 136 8.97 -7.21 -11.15
CA PRO A 136 7.58 -6.83 -11.32
C PRO A 136 6.67 -8.07 -11.25
N GLY A 137 5.64 -8.03 -10.40
CA GLY A 137 4.72 -9.15 -10.17
C GLY A 137 4.95 -9.96 -8.89
N VAL A 138 5.90 -9.59 -8.01
CA VAL A 138 5.89 -10.10 -6.62
C VAL A 138 4.82 -9.38 -5.78
N GLU A 139 4.23 -10.12 -4.85
CA GLU A 139 2.98 -9.90 -4.10
C GLU A 139 2.45 -8.46 -4.08
N SER A 140 3.24 -7.50 -3.57
CA SER A 140 2.81 -6.09 -3.46
C SER A 140 2.51 -5.45 -4.80
N SER A 141 3.34 -5.67 -5.82
CA SER A 141 3.10 -5.14 -7.17
C SER A 141 1.96 -5.85 -7.89
N ASP A 142 1.71 -7.14 -7.64
CA ASP A 142 0.55 -7.82 -8.22
C ASP A 142 -0.76 -7.28 -7.64
N VAL A 143 -0.83 -7.09 -6.32
CA VAL A 143 -1.99 -6.48 -5.65
C VAL A 143 -2.17 -5.02 -6.11
N VAL A 144 -1.13 -4.18 -6.01
CA VAL A 144 -1.21 -2.78 -6.45
C VAL A 144 -1.60 -2.70 -7.92
N GLY A 145 -1.02 -3.53 -8.79
CA GLY A 145 -1.35 -3.57 -10.21
C GLY A 145 -2.78 -3.97 -10.51
N THR A 146 -3.30 -4.96 -9.79
CA THR A 146 -4.69 -5.41 -9.95
C THR A 146 -5.68 -4.29 -9.60
N PHE A 147 -5.36 -3.46 -8.61
CA PHE A 147 -6.24 -2.39 -8.12
C PHE A 147 -5.76 -0.97 -8.47
N ALA A 148 -4.81 -0.83 -9.40
CA ALA A 148 -4.12 0.43 -9.69
C ALA A 148 -5.07 1.56 -10.08
N ASN A 149 -6.18 1.24 -10.76
CA ASN A 149 -7.19 2.20 -11.20
C ASN A 149 -8.51 2.11 -10.40
N ASP A 150 -8.55 1.35 -9.30
CA ASP A 150 -9.75 1.17 -8.49
C ASP A 150 -9.90 2.34 -7.49
N SER A 151 -10.81 3.26 -7.78
CA SER A 151 -11.07 4.44 -6.95
C SER A 151 -11.68 4.12 -5.58
N ARG A 152 -12.03 2.85 -5.32
CA ARG A 152 -12.50 2.39 -4.01
C ARG A 152 -11.36 2.25 -3.00
N VAL A 153 -10.11 2.12 -3.47
CA VAL A 153 -8.92 2.12 -2.60
C VAL A 153 -8.54 3.56 -2.27
N LEU A 154 -8.33 3.86 -0.99
CA LEU A 154 -7.93 5.18 -0.51
C LEU A 154 -6.45 5.46 -0.77
N GLY A 155 -5.60 4.49 -0.45
CA GLY A 155 -4.15 4.63 -0.43
C GLY A 155 -3.49 3.30 -0.08
N TRP A 156 -2.18 3.25 -0.30
CA TRP A 156 -1.36 2.09 0.00
C TRP A 156 -0.28 2.45 1.01
N ASP A 157 -0.33 1.81 2.16
CA ASP A 157 0.71 1.88 3.17
C ASP A 157 1.72 0.77 2.90
N MET A 158 2.89 1.15 2.42
CA MET A 158 3.96 0.24 1.98
C MET A 158 4.62 -0.46 3.14
N TRP A 159 4.59 0.14 4.33
CA TRP A 159 5.17 -0.44 5.52
C TRP A 159 4.69 0.28 6.77
N ASN A 160 4.03 -0.46 7.67
CA ASN A 160 3.52 0.03 8.95
C ASN A 160 4.64 0.59 9.85
N GLU A 161 5.56 -0.28 10.28
CA GLU A 161 6.63 0.01 11.25
C GLU A 161 7.86 -0.88 10.96
N PRO A 162 8.71 -0.50 10.00
CA PRO A 162 9.82 -1.33 9.50
C PRO A 162 11.05 -1.44 10.40
N ASP A 163 11.16 -0.64 11.45
CA ASP A 163 12.34 -0.57 12.32
C ASP A 163 12.37 -1.69 13.39
N ASP A 164 11.29 -2.48 13.53
CA ASP A 164 11.24 -3.58 14.48
C ASP A 164 11.82 -4.89 13.89
N GLY A 165 13.01 -5.25 14.33
CA GLY A 165 13.59 -6.58 14.10
C GLY A 165 14.33 -6.81 12.77
N ILE A 166 14.31 -5.86 11.82
CA ILE A 166 15.05 -5.94 10.54
C ILE A 166 16.39 -5.19 10.63
N ASN A 167 17.43 -5.73 10.00
CA ASN A 167 18.72 -5.05 9.88
C ASN A 167 18.57 -3.76 9.06
N LEU A 168 19.05 -2.64 9.60
CA LEU A 168 18.95 -1.33 8.94
C LEU A 168 19.51 -1.32 7.51
N ASN A 169 20.58 -2.06 7.20
CA ASN A 169 21.14 -2.11 5.84
C ASN A 169 20.19 -2.79 4.85
N ASP A 170 19.54 -3.87 5.28
CA ASP A 170 18.56 -4.57 4.44
C ASP A 170 17.33 -3.69 4.23
N LEU A 171 16.92 -2.98 5.28
CA LEU A 171 15.80 -2.05 5.21
C LEU A 171 16.08 -0.84 4.30
N MET A 172 17.29 -0.28 4.35
CA MET A 172 17.77 0.77 3.43
C MET A 172 17.67 0.37 1.96
N LEU A 173 17.80 -0.92 1.66
CA LEU A 173 17.72 -1.46 0.30
C LEU A 173 16.29 -1.82 -0.08
N LEU A 174 15.58 -2.53 0.79
CA LEU A 174 14.29 -3.13 0.49
C LEU A 174 13.17 -2.09 0.33
N PHE A 175 13.12 -1.10 1.22
CA PHE A 175 11.99 -0.18 1.26
C PHE A 175 11.83 0.65 -0.04
N PRO A 176 12.87 1.29 -0.61
CA PRO A 176 12.76 1.98 -1.89
C PRO A 176 12.39 1.03 -3.03
N MET A 177 12.90 -0.21 -3.01
CA MET A 177 12.56 -1.21 -4.02
C MET A 177 11.07 -1.54 -4.00
N VAL A 178 10.46 -1.71 -2.82
CA VAL A 178 9.01 -1.96 -2.68
C VAL A 178 8.20 -0.77 -3.20
N CYS A 179 8.61 0.46 -2.86
CA CYS A 179 7.95 1.67 -3.38
C CYS A 179 8.06 1.77 -4.90
N ASP A 180 9.23 1.48 -5.48
CA ASP A 180 9.44 1.47 -6.92
C ASP A 180 8.60 0.40 -7.62
N TRP A 181 8.43 -0.77 -7.01
CA TRP A 181 7.55 -1.83 -7.52
C TRP A 181 6.09 -1.37 -7.55
N ALA A 182 5.59 -0.80 -6.45
CA ALA A 182 4.23 -0.28 -6.41
C ALA A 182 4.04 0.85 -7.44
N ARG A 183 5.00 1.77 -7.57
CA ARG A 183 4.98 2.84 -8.57
C ARG A 183 5.01 2.34 -10.01
N SER A 184 5.76 1.26 -10.28
CA SER A 184 5.85 0.64 -11.62
C SER A 184 4.48 0.23 -12.17
N MET A 185 3.52 -0.01 -11.28
CA MET A 185 2.13 -0.37 -11.62
C MET A 185 1.22 0.82 -11.91
N ASN A 186 1.73 2.06 -11.79
CA ASN A 186 1.00 3.32 -12.02
C ASN A 186 -0.32 3.46 -11.24
N PRO A 187 -0.35 3.24 -9.91
CA PRO A 187 -1.59 3.38 -9.13
C PRO A 187 -2.05 4.84 -9.07
N ILE A 188 -3.36 5.06 -9.13
CA ILE A 188 -3.99 6.39 -8.94
C ILE A 188 -4.07 6.79 -7.46
N GLN A 189 -3.78 5.87 -6.55
CA GLN A 189 -3.76 6.09 -5.10
C GLN A 189 -2.36 6.48 -4.63
N PRO A 190 -2.22 7.24 -3.52
CA PRO A 190 -0.93 7.58 -2.96
C PRO A 190 -0.27 6.36 -2.31
N LEU A 191 1.06 6.37 -2.29
CA LEU A 191 1.86 5.54 -1.41
C LEU A 191 2.20 6.30 -0.13
N THR A 192 2.24 5.60 1.01
CA THR A 192 2.70 6.12 2.28
C THR A 192 3.51 5.06 3.03
N SER A 193 4.22 5.45 4.08
CA SER A 193 4.80 4.55 5.07
C SER A 193 4.81 5.27 6.42
N GLY A 194 4.37 4.56 7.45
CA GLY A 194 4.22 5.11 8.79
C GLY A 194 5.55 5.50 9.42
N LEU A 195 5.70 6.77 9.77
CA LEU A 195 6.80 7.22 10.63
C LEU A 195 6.45 6.97 12.10
N TYR A 196 7.42 6.45 12.87
CA TYR A 196 7.30 6.35 14.32
C TYR A 196 7.37 7.75 14.97
N ARG A 197 6.87 7.88 16.21
CA ARG A 197 6.51 9.11 16.96
C ARG A 197 7.39 10.37 16.74
N ASP A 198 6.81 11.52 17.07
CA ASP A 198 7.42 12.88 17.07
C ASP A 198 7.61 13.55 15.69
N VAL A 199 6.70 13.32 14.73
CA VAL A 199 6.82 13.87 13.37
C VAL A 199 6.20 15.27 13.25
N ILE A 200 5.09 15.54 13.92
CA ILE A 200 4.40 16.83 13.79
C ILE A 200 4.94 17.87 14.78
N GLY A 201 5.43 18.99 14.25
CA GLY A 201 5.76 20.18 15.04
C GLY A 201 7.17 20.21 15.63
N ALA A 202 7.96 19.14 15.47
CA ALA A 202 9.37 19.13 15.84
C ALA A 202 10.19 19.92 14.81
N GLN A 203 10.03 21.25 14.83
CA GLN A 203 11.06 22.16 14.33
C GLN A 203 12.36 21.73 15.05
N ASN A 204 13.29 21.12 14.31
CA ASN A 204 14.55 20.50 14.79
C ASN A 204 14.56 18.98 15.07
N LYS A 205 13.63 18.15 14.56
CA LYS A 205 13.85 16.68 14.57
C LYS A 205 15.03 16.32 13.65
N ASN A 206 16.02 15.63 14.21
CA ASN A 206 17.05 14.96 13.42
C ASN A 206 16.48 13.63 12.94
N TYR A 207 15.97 13.61 11.72
CA TYR A 207 15.51 12.37 11.09
C TYR A 207 16.68 11.38 10.93
N THR A 208 16.42 10.12 11.23
CA THR A 208 17.32 9.03 10.87
C THR A 208 17.40 8.89 9.35
N ALA A 209 18.43 8.20 8.87
CA ALA A 209 18.56 7.90 7.44
C ALA A 209 17.33 7.15 6.89
N PHE A 210 16.70 6.30 7.71
CA PHE A 210 15.51 5.56 7.30
C PHE A 210 14.25 6.42 7.28
N GLU A 211 14.03 7.29 8.27
CA GLU A 211 12.89 8.22 8.25
C GLU A 211 12.96 9.15 7.03
N LEU A 212 14.16 9.63 6.66
CA LEU A 212 14.35 10.39 5.41
C LEU A 212 14.00 9.56 4.18
N LEU A 213 14.30 8.27 4.18
CA LEU A 213 13.96 7.37 3.09
C LEU A 213 12.44 7.18 2.97
N GLN A 214 11.73 7.04 4.10
CA GLN A 214 10.27 6.99 4.17
C GLN A 214 9.62 8.28 3.64
N LEU A 215 10.10 9.44 4.09
CA LEU A 215 9.63 10.74 3.64
C LEU A 215 9.82 10.92 2.13
N ASN A 216 11.01 10.57 1.62
CA ASN A 216 11.35 10.72 0.19
C ASN A 216 10.66 9.69 -0.72
N ASN A 217 9.99 8.68 -0.16
CA ASN A 217 9.25 7.68 -0.92
C ASN A 217 7.74 7.70 -0.68
N SER A 218 7.24 8.62 0.13
CA SER A 218 5.81 8.72 0.46
C SER A 218 5.15 9.87 -0.32
N ASP A 219 4.07 9.60 -1.04
CA ASP A 219 3.26 10.63 -1.70
C ASP A 219 2.49 11.46 -0.66
N VAL A 220 2.07 10.81 0.43
CA VAL A 220 1.45 11.41 1.62
C VAL A 220 2.12 10.85 2.86
N ILE A 221 2.31 11.66 3.89
CA ILE A 221 2.97 11.22 5.12
C ILE A 221 1.92 10.69 6.11
N SER A 222 2.14 9.48 6.60
CA SER A 222 1.40 8.88 7.71
C SER A 222 2.33 8.71 8.92
N PHE A 223 1.76 8.75 10.12
CA PHE A 223 2.48 8.66 11.38
C PHE A 223 1.52 8.19 12.48
N HIS A 224 2.08 7.64 13.56
CA HIS A 224 1.34 7.26 14.76
C HIS A 224 1.61 8.26 15.89
N GLU A 225 0.55 8.73 16.57
CA GLU A 225 0.59 9.63 17.74
C GLU A 225 0.00 8.96 18.98
#